data_AF-A0A5C7J8R8-F1
#
_entry.id   AF-A0A5C7J8R8-F1
#
_cell.length_a   1.000
_cell.length_b   1.000
_cell.length_c   1.000
_cell.angle_alpha   90.00
_cell.angle_beta   90.00
_cell.angle_gamma   90.00
#
_symmetry.space_group_name_H-M   'P 1'
#
loop_
_entity.id
_entity.type
_entity.pdbx_description
1 polymer ?
#
loop_
_entity_poly.entity_id
_entity_poly.type
_entity_poly.pdbx_seq_one_letter_code
_entity_poly.pdbx_strand_id
1 'polypeptide(L)'
;MINTYEKILLDKRGYVSKFPENKKAVMIISGGLDSVVTSARLMHEHDIELFPLHVERGQTNFEAEKRSVEHFEKLFKKQYLGKFHTPEYIKLNVPPKEVKQDLLPYTKSHGHPLRDTMLQMAAVQYAASLLSKGHDIDTIFCAVMPEDYFPHSNMESIRATTIAICQNMGNWKWVVSSPNTDPNLTPSPITKKDEITWAMTHQIPVGATVSCNVATKDTSLLNCGTCSSCGRRKDAFREAGFDDPTQYFSP
;
A
#
# COMPACT_ATOMS: atom_id res chain seq x y z
N MET A 1 5.83 18.35 -17.63
CA MET A 1 6.58 19.51 -17.10
C MET A 1 7.07 19.09 -15.72
N ILE A 2 8.38 19.17 -15.44
CA ILE A 2 8.93 18.76 -14.13
C ILE A 2 8.38 19.72 -13.07
N ASN A 3 7.74 19.20 -12.03
CA ASN A 3 7.20 20.06 -10.96
C ASN A 3 8.30 20.50 -9.98
N THR A 4 8.00 21.47 -9.12
CA THR A 4 8.97 22.04 -8.18
C THR A 4 9.60 20.99 -7.26
N TYR A 5 8.83 19.99 -6.82
CA TYR A 5 9.34 18.92 -5.95
C TYR A 5 10.32 18.01 -6.68
N GLU A 6 10.01 17.63 -7.91
CA GLU A 6 10.91 16.81 -8.73
C GLU A 6 12.23 17.52 -9.00
N LYS A 7 12.21 18.84 -9.24
CA LYS A 7 13.45 19.63 -9.39
C LYS A 7 14.32 19.57 -8.14
N ILE A 8 13.74 19.71 -6.95
CA ILE A 8 14.50 19.60 -5.68
C ILE A 8 15.17 18.22 -5.56
N LEU A 9 14.45 17.15 -5.91
CA LEU A 9 14.99 15.79 -5.87
C LEU A 9 16.13 15.63 -6.89
N LEU A 10 15.93 16.06 -8.14
CA LEU A 10 16.97 16.04 -9.18
C LEU A 10 18.22 16.81 -8.75
N ASP A 11 18.07 18.01 -8.21
CA ASP A 11 19.21 18.85 -7.78
C ASP A 11 19.97 18.21 -6.61
N LYS A 12 19.30 17.45 -5.73
CA LYS A 12 19.90 16.89 -4.51
C LYS A 12 20.49 15.49 -4.67
N ARG A 13 19.93 14.66 -5.57
CA ARG A 13 20.35 13.26 -5.74
C ARG A 13 20.43 12.77 -7.19
N GLY A 14 20.08 13.60 -8.17
CA GLY A 14 20.16 13.26 -9.60
C GLY A 14 19.01 12.41 -10.15
N TYR A 15 18.00 12.06 -9.34
CA TYR A 15 16.83 11.30 -9.78
C TYR A 15 15.58 11.64 -8.96
N VAL A 16 14.40 11.53 -9.59
CA VAL A 16 13.11 11.74 -8.92
C VAL A 16 12.70 10.50 -8.11
N SER A 17 12.68 9.33 -8.72
CA SER A 17 12.45 8.03 -8.07
C SER A 17 13.04 6.93 -8.95
N LYS A 18 13.49 5.84 -8.34
CA LYS A 18 14.02 4.66 -9.02
C LYS A 18 13.80 3.44 -8.14
N PHE A 19 13.78 2.25 -8.74
CA PHE A 19 13.82 1.02 -7.96
C PHE A 19 15.12 0.93 -7.15
N PRO A 20 15.10 0.32 -5.95
CA PRO A 20 16.26 0.22 -5.10
C PRO A 20 17.34 -0.67 -5.73
N GLU A 21 18.58 -0.20 -5.75
CA GLU A 21 19.71 -0.96 -6.32
C GLU A 21 20.00 -2.24 -5.53
N ASN A 22 19.87 -2.18 -4.22
CA ASN A 22 20.01 -3.33 -3.32
C ASN A 22 18.78 -4.26 -3.32
N LYS A 23 17.77 -3.95 -4.15
CA LYS A 23 16.52 -4.68 -4.31
C LYS A 23 15.66 -4.78 -3.04
N LYS A 24 15.93 -3.99 -1.99
CA LYS A 24 15.17 -4.05 -0.74
C LYS A 24 14.24 -2.85 -0.59
N ALA A 25 13.00 -3.11 -0.19
CA ALA A 25 12.03 -2.06 0.10
C ALA A 25 11.10 -2.43 1.26
N VAL A 26 10.67 -1.44 2.03
CA VAL A 26 9.52 -1.61 2.91
C VAL A 26 8.24 -1.44 2.11
N MET A 27 7.30 -2.37 2.27
CA MET A 27 5.99 -2.31 1.63
C MET A 27 4.89 -2.09 2.67
N ILE A 28 4.13 -1.01 2.54
CA ILE A 28 2.93 -0.80 3.36
C ILE A 28 1.84 -1.75 2.85
N ILE A 29 1.51 -2.77 3.64
CA ILE A 29 0.57 -3.82 3.24
C ILE A 29 -0.70 -3.78 4.11
N SER A 30 -1.87 -3.83 3.47
CA SER A 30 -3.17 -3.84 4.17
C SER A 30 -3.89 -5.18 4.09
N GLY A 31 -3.45 -6.10 3.21
CA GLY A 31 -4.20 -7.31 2.88
C GLY A 31 -5.38 -7.03 1.92
N GLY A 32 -5.54 -5.79 1.46
CA GLY A 32 -6.40 -5.45 0.34
C GLY A 32 -5.80 -5.85 -1.00
N LEU A 33 -6.65 -5.95 -2.01
CA LEU A 33 -6.30 -6.33 -3.39
C LEU A 33 -5.05 -5.59 -3.87
N ASP A 34 -5.11 -4.27 -3.87
CA ASP A 34 -4.09 -3.40 -4.43
C ASP A 34 -2.71 -3.67 -3.78
N SER A 35 -2.63 -3.64 -2.45
CA SER A 35 -1.36 -3.91 -1.74
C SER A 35 -0.79 -5.31 -1.95
N VAL A 36 -1.65 -6.32 -2.09
CA VAL A 36 -1.25 -7.71 -2.29
C VAL A 36 -0.73 -7.93 -3.71
N VAL A 37 -1.46 -7.44 -4.71
CA VAL A 37 -1.09 -7.59 -6.12
C VAL A 37 0.15 -6.78 -6.44
N THR A 38 0.25 -5.53 -5.97
CA THR A 38 1.47 -4.72 -6.07
C THR A 38 2.67 -5.44 -5.45
N SER A 39 2.52 -6.05 -4.27
CA SER A 39 3.60 -6.81 -3.63
C SER A 39 4.07 -7.98 -4.50
N ALA A 40 3.13 -8.78 -5.01
CA ALA A 40 3.42 -9.91 -5.89
C ALA A 40 4.15 -9.46 -7.16
N ARG A 41 3.71 -8.36 -7.77
CA ARG A 41 4.35 -7.77 -8.96
C ARG A 41 5.76 -7.32 -8.70
N LEU A 42 6.01 -6.59 -7.61
CA LEU A 42 7.37 -6.13 -7.27
C LEU A 42 8.34 -7.30 -7.08
N MET A 43 7.90 -8.38 -6.44
CA MET A 43 8.73 -9.57 -6.24
C MET A 43 8.95 -10.36 -7.55
N HIS A 44 7.93 -10.41 -8.41
CA HIS A 44 7.95 -11.19 -9.65
C HIS A 44 8.70 -10.47 -10.78
N GLU A 45 8.35 -9.22 -11.06
CA GLU A 45 8.82 -8.47 -12.24
C GLU A 45 10.11 -7.69 -11.97
N HIS A 46 10.30 -7.24 -10.72
CA HIS A 46 11.40 -6.32 -10.37
C HIS A 46 12.45 -6.93 -9.43
N ASP A 47 12.24 -8.19 -9.02
CA ASP A 47 13.13 -8.94 -8.13
C ASP A 47 13.33 -8.26 -6.76
N ILE A 48 12.30 -7.59 -6.24
CA ILE A 48 12.39 -6.83 -4.99
C ILE A 48 12.13 -7.75 -3.78
N GLU A 49 13.01 -7.66 -2.78
CA GLU A 49 12.88 -8.19 -1.44
C GLU A 49 12.08 -7.20 -0.56
N LEU A 50 10.89 -7.62 -0.15
CA LEU A 50 9.92 -6.80 0.58
C LEU A 50 9.96 -7.08 2.08
N PHE A 51 9.99 -5.98 2.84
CA PHE A 51 9.85 -5.90 4.29
C PHE A 51 8.46 -5.33 4.60
N PRO A 52 7.43 -6.17 4.79
CA PRO A 52 6.06 -5.69 4.86
C PRO A 52 5.80 -5.02 6.21
N LEU A 53 5.11 -3.88 6.19
CA LEU A 53 4.60 -3.21 7.39
C LEU A 53 3.08 -3.18 7.34
N HIS A 54 2.44 -3.79 8.33
CA HIS A 54 1.00 -3.70 8.54
C HIS A 54 0.70 -2.81 9.76
N VAL A 55 -0.17 -1.81 9.56
CA VAL A 55 -0.48 -0.81 10.60
C VAL A 55 -1.92 -1.00 11.09
N GLU A 56 -2.06 -1.31 12.38
CA GLU A 56 -3.32 -1.19 13.11
C GLU A 56 -3.61 0.30 13.33
N ARG A 57 -4.39 0.87 12.42
CA ARG A 57 -4.73 2.30 12.35
C ARG A 57 -5.99 2.69 13.12
N GLY A 58 -6.54 1.78 13.91
CA GLY A 58 -7.82 1.96 14.60
C GLY A 58 -9.04 1.76 13.69
N GLN A 59 -8.85 0.97 12.62
CA GLN A 59 -9.87 0.54 11.67
C GLN A 59 -10.73 -0.60 12.24
N THR A 60 -11.99 -0.66 11.82
CA THR A 60 -12.97 -1.66 12.26
C THR A 60 -12.70 -3.06 11.70
N ASN A 61 -12.07 -3.14 10.52
CA ASN A 61 -11.82 -4.37 9.78
C ASN A 61 -10.40 -4.94 10.00
N PHE A 62 -9.67 -4.52 11.04
CA PHE A 62 -8.27 -4.91 11.27
C PHE A 62 -8.07 -6.43 11.27
N GLU A 63 -8.95 -7.18 11.92
CA GLU A 63 -8.84 -8.64 12.01
C GLU A 63 -8.98 -9.32 10.65
N ALA A 64 -9.80 -8.75 9.75
CA ALA A 64 -9.98 -9.25 8.39
C ALA A 64 -8.76 -8.92 7.51
N GLU A 65 -8.23 -7.69 7.65
CA GLU A 65 -6.98 -7.25 7.03
C GLU A 65 -5.81 -8.15 7.47
N LYS A 66 -5.65 -8.37 8.78
CA LYS A 66 -4.63 -9.25 9.38
C LYS A 66 -4.73 -10.68 8.87
N ARG A 67 -5.93 -11.27 8.82
CA ARG A 67 -6.15 -12.61 8.24
C ARG A 67 -5.68 -12.70 6.79
N SER A 68 -5.97 -11.68 5.99
CA SER A 68 -5.51 -11.61 4.60
C SER A 68 -3.98 -11.53 4.54
N VAL A 69 -3.36 -10.63 5.31
CA VAL A 69 -1.89 -10.49 5.37
C VAL A 69 -1.22 -11.81 5.77
N GLU A 70 -1.73 -12.52 6.79
CA GLU A 70 -1.19 -13.81 7.22
C GLU A 70 -1.36 -14.91 6.17
N HIS A 71 -2.45 -14.89 5.40
CA HIS A 71 -2.64 -15.79 4.26
C HIS A 71 -1.56 -15.54 3.19
N PHE A 72 -1.39 -14.29 2.78
CA PHE A 72 -0.43 -13.92 1.74
C PHE A 72 1.02 -14.01 2.21
N GLU A 73 1.33 -13.83 3.49
CA GLU A 73 2.66 -14.12 4.04
C GLU A 73 3.06 -15.58 3.76
N LYS A 74 2.19 -16.54 4.11
CA LYS A 74 2.46 -17.96 3.90
C LYS A 74 2.61 -18.29 2.42
N LEU A 75 1.73 -17.74 1.59
CA LEU A 75 1.76 -17.94 0.15
C LEU A 75 3.03 -17.36 -0.47
N PHE A 76 3.34 -16.10 -0.20
CA PHE A 76 4.45 -15.38 -0.80
C PHE A 76 5.81 -15.89 -0.32
N LYS A 77 5.95 -16.31 0.94
CA LYS A 77 7.17 -17.00 1.40
C LYS A 77 7.45 -18.30 0.63
N LYS A 78 6.39 -18.99 0.19
CA LYS A 78 6.50 -20.21 -0.62
C LYS A 78 6.75 -19.91 -2.10
N GLN A 79 6.03 -18.94 -2.67
CA GLN A 79 6.05 -18.61 -4.10
C GLN A 79 7.26 -17.75 -4.51
N TYR A 80 7.69 -16.85 -3.62
CA TYR A 80 8.76 -15.88 -3.84
C TYR A 80 9.84 -16.06 -2.76
N LEU A 81 10.56 -17.18 -2.87
CA LEU A 81 11.52 -17.62 -1.85
C LEU A 81 12.55 -16.52 -1.53
N GLY A 82 12.63 -16.13 -0.25
CA GLY A 82 13.57 -15.10 0.22
C GLY A 82 13.17 -13.65 -0.11
N LYS A 83 12.04 -13.42 -0.79
CA LYS A 83 11.62 -12.07 -1.23
C LYS A 83 10.51 -11.46 -0.38
N PHE A 84 9.81 -12.23 0.45
CA PHE A 84 8.77 -11.71 1.34
C PHE A 84 9.10 -12.03 2.79
N HIS A 85 9.47 -11.01 3.56
CA HIS A 85 9.77 -11.16 4.99
C HIS A 85 8.50 -11.27 5.83
N THR A 86 8.66 -11.70 7.08
CA THR A 86 7.57 -11.66 8.07
C THR A 86 7.06 -10.22 8.21
N PRO A 87 5.76 -9.96 8.03
CA PRO A 87 5.20 -8.64 8.23
C PRO A 87 5.43 -8.12 9.66
N GLU A 88 5.89 -6.89 9.79
CA GLU A 88 5.93 -6.18 11.06
C GLU A 88 4.55 -5.57 11.35
N TYR A 89 4.09 -5.66 12.60
CA TYR A 89 2.80 -5.15 13.03
C TYR A 89 3.00 -4.02 14.03
N ILE A 90 2.51 -2.82 13.69
CA ILE A 90 2.55 -1.68 14.60
C ILE A 90 1.14 -1.12 14.83
N LYS A 91 0.97 -0.44 15.96
CA LYS A 91 -0.26 0.27 16.29
C LYS A 91 -0.03 1.77 16.17
N LEU A 92 -0.81 2.44 15.33
CA LEU A 92 -0.76 3.89 15.15
C LEU A 92 -2.16 4.38 14.77
N ASN A 93 -2.94 4.88 15.73
CA ASN A 93 -4.29 5.34 15.42
C ASN A 93 -4.24 6.56 14.50
N VAL A 94 -4.90 6.47 13.34
CA VAL A 94 -5.03 7.59 12.40
C VAL A 94 -6.50 7.76 12.03
N PRO A 95 -7.19 8.77 12.56
CA PRO A 95 -6.69 9.82 13.47
C PRO A 95 -6.42 9.32 14.91
N PRO A 96 -5.74 10.13 15.75
CA PRO A 96 -5.64 9.88 17.18
C PRO A 96 -7.03 9.67 17.81
N LYS A 97 -7.12 8.78 18.80
CA LYS A 97 -8.41 8.35 19.37
C LYS A 97 -9.13 9.51 20.06
N GLU A 98 -8.36 10.39 20.67
CA GLU A 98 -8.77 11.53 21.48
C GLU A 98 -9.58 12.55 20.67
N VAL A 99 -9.28 12.70 19.38
CA VAL A 99 -9.93 13.67 18.47
C VAL A 99 -10.81 13.00 17.40
N LYS A 100 -10.94 11.66 17.45
CA LYS A 100 -11.61 10.89 16.40
C LYS A 100 -13.07 11.31 16.22
N GLN A 101 -13.77 11.60 17.32
CA GLN A 101 -15.18 11.97 17.28
C GLN A 101 -15.41 13.33 16.64
N ASP A 102 -14.57 14.31 16.99
CA ASP A 102 -14.64 15.67 16.44
C ASP A 102 -14.27 15.71 14.96
N LEU A 103 -13.46 14.76 14.48
CA LEU A 103 -13.09 14.61 13.08
C LEU A 103 -14.12 13.89 12.21
N LEU A 104 -15.17 13.29 12.77
CA LEU A 104 -16.16 12.53 11.99
C LEU A 104 -16.85 13.37 10.89
N PRO A 105 -17.29 14.63 11.15
CA PRO A 105 -17.91 15.46 10.10
C PRO A 105 -16.96 15.72 8.93
N TYR A 106 -15.69 15.99 9.23
CA TYR A 106 -14.64 16.20 8.23
C TYR A 106 -14.36 14.92 7.44
N THR A 107 -14.18 13.80 8.14
CA THR A 107 -13.83 12.50 7.54
C THR A 107 -14.89 12.01 6.56
N LYS A 108 -16.17 12.23 6.84
CA LYS A 108 -17.27 11.82 5.95
C LYS A 108 -17.22 12.48 4.57
N SER A 109 -16.69 13.70 4.49
CA SER A 109 -16.64 14.50 3.26
C SER A 109 -15.26 14.52 2.60
N HIS A 110 -14.19 14.47 3.39
CA HIS A 110 -12.81 14.68 2.91
C HIS A 110 -11.91 13.45 3.09
N GLY A 111 -12.39 12.40 3.77
CA GLY A 111 -11.56 11.28 4.20
C GLY A 111 -10.70 11.60 5.43
N HIS A 112 -9.92 10.61 5.87
CA HIS A 112 -9.05 10.79 7.03
C HIS A 112 -7.87 11.71 6.69
N PRO A 113 -7.67 12.81 7.43
CA PRO A 113 -6.59 13.75 7.14
C PRO A 113 -5.23 13.08 7.34
N LEU A 114 -4.31 13.32 6.39
CA LEU A 114 -2.91 12.87 6.43
C LEU A 114 -2.70 11.36 6.63
N ARG A 115 -3.72 10.54 6.37
CA ARG A 115 -3.66 9.10 6.69
C ARG A 115 -2.47 8.43 6.04
N ASP A 116 -2.36 8.51 4.72
CA ASP A 116 -1.30 7.82 4.00
C ASP A 116 0.08 8.41 4.33
N THR A 117 0.17 9.73 4.55
CA THR A 117 1.40 10.38 5.01
C THR A 117 1.87 9.82 6.36
N MET A 118 0.98 9.65 7.34
CA MET A 118 1.34 9.05 8.64
C MET A 118 1.82 7.60 8.49
N LEU A 119 1.18 6.82 7.60
CA LEU A 119 1.63 5.45 7.31
C LEU A 119 3.00 5.43 6.64
N GLN A 120 3.27 6.34 5.70
CA GLN A 120 4.57 6.50 5.06
C GLN A 120 5.66 6.87 6.07
N MET A 121 5.39 7.80 6.99
CA MET A 121 6.33 8.16 8.05
C MET A 121 6.61 7.01 9.02
N ALA A 122 5.60 6.19 9.33
CA ALA A 122 5.79 4.99 10.13
C ALA A 122 6.63 3.93 9.39
N ALA A 123 6.43 3.80 8.08
CA ALA A 123 7.22 2.91 7.23
C ALA A 123 8.70 3.33 7.14
N VAL A 124 8.99 4.63 7.08
CA VAL A 124 10.36 5.15 7.17
C VAL A 124 11.01 4.79 8.51
N GLN A 125 10.30 4.94 9.63
CA GLN A 125 10.81 4.55 10.95
C GLN A 125 11.08 3.04 11.03
N TYR A 126 10.20 2.22 10.47
CA TYR A 126 10.41 0.78 10.37
C TYR A 126 11.65 0.46 9.53
N ALA A 127 11.78 1.04 8.32
CA ALA A 127 12.95 0.88 7.47
C ALA A 127 14.25 1.28 8.17
N ALA A 128 14.26 2.42 8.86
CA ALA A 128 15.42 2.86 9.64
C ALA A 128 15.78 1.88 10.77
N SER A 129 14.77 1.28 11.44
CA SER A 129 15.00 0.29 12.49
C SER A 129 15.67 -0.99 11.97
N LEU A 130 15.44 -1.35 10.69
CA LEU A 130 15.99 -2.55 10.06
C LEU A 130 17.51 -2.47 9.83
N LEU A 131 18.11 -1.28 9.87
CA LEU A 131 19.56 -1.11 9.82
C LEU A 131 20.26 -1.85 10.96
N SER A 132 19.66 -1.85 12.17
CA SER A 132 20.16 -2.60 13.33
C SER A 132 20.19 -4.12 13.10
N LYS A 133 19.44 -4.61 12.12
CA LYS A 133 19.35 -6.01 11.71
C LYS A 133 20.16 -6.30 10.43
N GLY A 134 20.98 -5.35 9.98
CA GLY A 134 21.84 -5.51 8.78
C GLY A 134 21.13 -5.24 7.45
N HIS A 135 19.95 -4.60 7.47
CA HIS A 135 19.23 -4.22 6.26
C HIS A 135 19.25 -2.70 6.09
N ASP A 136 20.04 -2.22 5.13
CA ASP A 136 20.03 -0.82 4.71
C ASP A 136 18.89 -0.62 3.71
N ILE A 137 17.79 0.03 4.12
CA ILE A 137 16.59 0.23 3.29
C ILE A 137 16.20 1.69 3.34
N ASP A 138 16.17 2.33 2.17
CA ASP A 138 15.78 3.72 1.98
C ASP A 138 14.56 3.86 1.06
N THR A 139 13.97 2.75 0.62
CA THR A 139 12.81 2.75 -0.29
C THR A 139 11.55 2.23 0.40
N ILE A 140 10.50 3.04 0.35
CA ILE A 140 9.16 2.75 0.86
C ILE A 140 8.18 2.71 -0.31
N PHE A 141 7.44 1.61 -0.44
CA PHE A 141 6.35 1.49 -1.39
C PHE A 141 4.99 1.50 -0.70
N CYS A 142 4.04 2.16 -1.38
CA CYS A 142 2.62 2.09 -1.12
C CYS A 142 1.87 1.67 -2.39
N ALA A 143 0.73 1.02 -2.26
CA ALA A 143 -0.11 0.59 -3.39
C ALA A 143 -1.24 1.59 -3.67
N VAL A 144 -0.87 2.86 -3.83
CA VAL A 144 -1.79 3.90 -4.28
C VAL A 144 -2.14 3.64 -5.75
N MET A 145 -3.42 3.68 -6.08
CA MET A 145 -3.91 3.41 -7.43
C MET A 145 -4.26 4.71 -8.16
N PRO A 146 -4.22 4.74 -9.52
CA PRO A 146 -4.63 5.91 -10.30
C PRO A 146 -6.08 6.36 -10.02
N GLU A 147 -6.94 5.43 -9.62
CA GLU A 147 -8.35 5.67 -9.29
C GLU A 147 -8.57 6.17 -7.84
N ASP A 148 -7.51 6.28 -7.03
CA ASP A 148 -7.60 6.87 -5.70
C ASP A 148 -7.75 8.39 -5.80
N TYR A 149 -8.77 8.92 -5.11
CA TYR A 149 -9.19 10.32 -5.22
C TYR A 149 -8.80 11.18 -4.01
N PHE A 150 -8.11 10.61 -3.00
CA PHE A 150 -7.70 11.38 -1.84
C PHE A 150 -6.48 12.26 -2.17
N PRO A 151 -6.45 13.53 -1.73
CA PRO A 151 -5.33 14.43 -2.03
C PRO A 151 -3.96 13.92 -1.55
N HIS A 152 -3.92 13.14 -0.48
CA HIS A 152 -2.68 12.56 0.07
C HIS A 152 -2.21 11.30 -0.68
N SER A 153 -2.97 10.85 -1.68
CA SER A 153 -2.67 9.68 -2.50
C SER A 153 -2.23 10.09 -3.92
N ASN A 154 -1.96 11.37 -4.21
CA ASN A 154 -1.37 11.75 -5.49
C ASN A 154 0.17 11.82 -5.43
N MET A 155 0.81 11.71 -6.59
CA MET A 155 2.27 11.70 -6.67
C MET A 155 2.91 13.00 -6.19
N GLU A 156 2.27 14.16 -6.36
CA GLU A 156 2.81 15.44 -5.87
C GLU A 156 2.92 15.46 -4.34
N SER A 157 1.87 14.99 -3.65
CA SER A 157 1.88 14.85 -2.20
C SER A 157 2.93 13.84 -1.75
N ILE A 158 3.08 12.72 -2.45
CA ILE A 158 4.10 11.72 -2.14
C ILE A 158 5.52 12.30 -2.35
N ARG A 159 5.75 13.15 -3.37
CA ARG A 159 7.01 13.87 -3.56
C ARG A 159 7.29 14.86 -2.45
N ALA A 160 6.29 15.65 -2.06
CA ALA A 160 6.42 16.58 -0.94
C ALA A 160 6.78 15.83 0.36
N THR A 161 6.12 14.69 0.63
CA THR A 161 6.45 13.82 1.76
C THR A 161 7.88 13.26 1.66
N THR A 162 8.31 12.81 0.48
CA THR A 162 9.68 12.32 0.27
C THR A 162 10.73 13.39 0.56
N ILE A 163 10.52 14.63 0.11
CA ILE A 163 11.44 15.75 0.40
C ILE A 163 11.49 16.03 1.90
N ALA A 164 10.34 16.08 2.56
CA ALA A 164 10.27 16.28 4.00
C ALA A 164 11.05 15.18 4.73
N ILE A 165 10.90 13.91 4.34
CA ILE A 165 11.66 12.80 4.91
C ILE A 165 13.16 12.99 4.68
N CYS A 166 13.58 13.31 3.45
CA CYS A 166 15.00 13.51 3.13
C CYS A 166 15.64 14.60 3.99
N GLN A 167 14.92 15.72 4.20
CA GLN A 167 15.38 16.83 5.01
C GLN A 167 15.43 16.48 6.50
N ASN A 168 14.36 15.89 7.05
CA ASN A 168 14.30 15.55 8.47
C ASN A 168 15.29 14.44 8.86
N MET A 169 15.58 13.51 7.94
CA MET A 169 16.52 12.42 8.17
C MET A 169 17.96 12.76 7.76
N GLY A 170 18.19 13.92 7.13
CA GLY A 170 19.51 14.30 6.61
C GLY A 170 20.07 13.37 5.53
N ASN A 171 19.21 12.59 4.87
CA ASN A 171 19.60 11.58 3.88
C ASN A 171 18.72 11.66 2.63
N TRP A 172 19.30 12.04 1.50
CA TRP A 172 18.58 12.21 0.24
C TRP A 172 18.35 10.91 -0.53
N LYS A 173 18.84 9.76 -0.03
CA LYS A 173 18.56 8.45 -0.63
C LYS A 173 17.10 8.02 -0.45
N TRP A 174 16.40 8.50 0.57
CA TRP A 174 15.03 8.11 0.88
C TRP A 174 14.07 8.28 -0.30
N VAL A 175 13.39 7.22 -0.70
CA VAL A 175 12.33 7.22 -1.72
C VAL A 175 11.05 6.74 -1.07
N VAL A 176 10.01 7.58 -1.09
CA VAL A 176 8.63 7.11 -0.90
C VAL A 176 7.94 7.20 -2.25
N SER A 177 7.35 6.10 -2.70
CA SER A 177 6.66 6.09 -3.98
C SER A 177 5.54 5.06 -4.04
N SER A 178 4.78 5.11 -5.12
CA SER A 178 3.85 4.06 -5.49
C SER A 178 4.16 3.55 -6.90
N PRO A 179 4.55 2.28 -7.05
CA PRO A 179 4.87 1.71 -8.36
C PRO A 179 3.70 1.78 -9.37
N ASN A 180 2.46 1.87 -8.91
CA ASN A 180 1.28 1.89 -9.77
C ASN A 180 1.01 3.25 -10.41
N THR A 181 1.53 4.33 -9.82
CA THR A 181 1.23 5.70 -10.25
C THR A 181 2.47 6.53 -10.57
N ASP A 182 3.65 6.11 -10.14
CA ASP A 182 4.90 6.83 -10.38
C ASP A 182 5.45 6.61 -11.81
N PRO A 183 5.47 7.64 -12.66
CA PRO A 183 5.96 7.53 -14.04
C PRO A 183 7.46 7.23 -14.13
N ASN A 184 8.23 7.40 -13.05
CA ASN A 184 9.65 7.08 -13.00
C ASN A 184 9.92 5.61 -12.67
N LEU A 185 8.91 4.89 -12.14
CA LEU A 185 8.99 3.46 -11.84
C LEU A 185 8.29 2.64 -12.91
N THR A 186 7.08 3.08 -13.29
CA THR A 186 6.27 2.44 -14.33
C THR A 186 5.89 3.49 -15.38
N PRO A 187 6.29 3.33 -16.66
CA PRO A 187 6.05 4.34 -17.70
C PRO A 187 4.58 4.67 -17.95
N SER A 188 3.67 3.77 -17.61
CA SER A 188 2.22 3.98 -17.71
C SER A 188 1.55 3.59 -16.39
N PRO A 189 0.57 4.37 -15.90
CA PRO A 189 -0.14 4.03 -14.68
C PRO A 189 -0.78 2.65 -14.77
N ILE A 190 -0.68 1.88 -13.69
CA ILE A 190 -1.28 0.55 -13.56
C ILE A 190 -2.65 0.72 -12.94
N THR A 191 -3.69 0.43 -13.71
CA THR A 191 -5.08 0.53 -13.27
C THR A 191 -5.49 -0.68 -12.44
N LYS A 192 -6.63 -0.60 -11.76
CA LYS A 192 -7.22 -1.77 -11.08
C LYS A 192 -7.53 -2.92 -12.03
N LYS A 193 -7.94 -2.58 -13.25
CA LYS A 193 -8.14 -3.57 -14.31
C LYS A 193 -6.85 -4.33 -14.61
N ASP A 194 -5.73 -3.61 -14.71
CA ASP A 194 -4.42 -4.20 -14.98
C ASP A 194 -3.97 -5.09 -13.81
N GLU A 195 -4.13 -4.63 -12.56
CA GLU A 195 -3.81 -5.45 -11.38
C GLU A 195 -4.64 -6.74 -11.32
N ILE A 196 -5.95 -6.67 -11.54
CA ILE A 196 -6.81 -7.86 -11.55
C ILE A 196 -6.39 -8.80 -12.67
N THR A 197 -6.20 -8.28 -13.89
CA THR A 197 -5.77 -9.08 -15.04
C THR A 197 -4.44 -9.78 -14.77
N TRP A 198 -3.47 -9.05 -14.21
CA TRP A 198 -2.18 -9.58 -13.83
C TRP A 198 -2.32 -10.67 -12.77
N ALA A 199 -3.07 -10.40 -11.70
CA ALA A 199 -3.24 -11.33 -10.58
C ALA A 199 -3.91 -12.63 -11.02
N MET A 200 -4.94 -12.55 -11.86
CA MET A 200 -5.64 -13.72 -12.40
C MET A 200 -4.73 -14.53 -13.33
N THR A 201 -3.96 -13.87 -14.20
CA THR A 201 -2.99 -14.52 -15.09
C THR A 201 -1.87 -15.25 -14.32
N HIS A 202 -1.42 -14.67 -13.20
CA HIS A 202 -0.38 -15.23 -12.34
C HIS A 202 -0.94 -16.09 -11.18
N GLN A 203 -2.23 -16.43 -11.23
CA GLN A 203 -2.91 -17.31 -10.28
C GLN A 203 -2.76 -16.85 -8.81
N ILE A 204 -2.70 -15.54 -8.58
CA ILE A 204 -2.74 -14.98 -7.22
C ILE A 204 -4.15 -15.16 -6.67
N PRO A 205 -4.34 -15.76 -5.48
CA PRO A 205 -5.65 -16.07 -4.92
C PRO A 205 -6.34 -14.83 -4.35
N VAL A 206 -6.64 -13.85 -5.20
CA VAL A 206 -7.18 -12.53 -4.83
C VAL A 206 -8.54 -12.58 -4.13
N GLY A 207 -9.22 -13.73 -4.13
CA GLY A 207 -10.42 -13.96 -3.33
C GLY A 207 -10.17 -13.90 -1.82
N ALA A 208 -8.93 -14.17 -1.37
CA ALA A 208 -8.52 -14.09 0.03
C ALA A 208 -8.25 -12.64 0.51
N THR A 209 -8.24 -11.66 -0.41
CA THR A 209 -8.04 -10.25 -0.07
C THR A 209 -9.29 -9.62 0.54
N VAL A 210 -9.12 -8.53 1.30
CA VAL A 210 -10.23 -7.83 1.96
C VAL A 210 -10.24 -6.36 1.54
N SER A 211 -11.31 -5.95 0.85
CA SER A 211 -11.57 -4.54 0.50
C SER A 211 -12.64 -3.90 1.39
N CYS A 212 -13.39 -4.71 2.12
CA CYS A 212 -14.53 -4.28 2.92
C CYS A 212 -14.12 -3.57 4.22
N ASN A 213 -14.67 -2.38 4.45
CA ASN A 213 -14.45 -1.61 5.67
C ASN A 213 -15.25 -2.13 6.89
N VAL A 214 -16.24 -3.00 6.65
CA VAL A 214 -17.14 -3.56 7.69
C VAL A 214 -16.94 -5.06 7.88
N ALA A 215 -15.85 -5.62 7.37
CA ALA A 215 -15.48 -7.01 7.61
C ALA A 215 -14.95 -7.19 9.05
N THR A 216 -15.84 -7.57 9.96
CA THR A 216 -15.55 -7.80 11.39
C THR A 216 -15.78 -9.26 11.77
N LYS A 217 -15.49 -9.63 13.03
CA LYS A 217 -15.76 -10.97 13.57
C LYS A 217 -17.23 -11.37 13.40
N ASP A 218 -18.16 -10.43 13.59
CA ASP A 218 -19.60 -10.65 13.43
C ASP A 218 -20.00 -11.01 11.99
N THR A 219 -19.17 -10.63 11.02
CA THR A 219 -19.37 -10.92 9.59
C THR A 219 -18.52 -12.10 9.11
N SER A 220 -17.97 -12.92 10.02
CA SER A 220 -16.98 -13.97 9.71
C SER A 220 -15.74 -13.46 8.97
N LEU A 221 -15.41 -12.17 9.18
CA LEU A 221 -14.36 -11.43 8.49
C LEU A 221 -14.52 -11.42 6.95
N LEU A 222 -15.73 -11.66 6.43
CA LEU A 222 -15.98 -11.68 4.98
C LEU A 222 -16.29 -10.28 4.45
N ASN A 223 -16.12 -10.09 3.14
CA ASN A 223 -16.53 -8.86 2.48
C ASN A 223 -18.08 -8.77 2.49
N CYS A 224 -18.66 -7.58 2.62
CA CYS A 224 -20.13 -7.46 2.74
C CYS A 224 -20.89 -7.45 1.42
N GLY A 225 -20.22 -7.22 0.29
CA GLY A 225 -20.86 -7.24 -1.03
C GLY A 225 -21.67 -5.99 -1.37
N THR A 226 -21.98 -5.14 -0.39
CA THR A 226 -22.93 -4.02 -0.50
C THR A 226 -22.34 -2.63 -0.18
N CYS A 227 -21.21 -2.55 0.54
CA CYS A 227 -20.57 -1.26 0.83
C CYS A 227 -19.85 -0.71 -0.40
N SER A 228 -19.57 0.60 -0.42
CA SER A 228 -18.91 1.28 -1.54
C SER A 228 -17.58 0.64 -1.95
N SER A 229 -16.78 0.15 -1.00
CA SER A 229 -15.53 -0.57 -1.33
C SER A 229 -15.78 -1.93 -1.97
N CYS A 230 -16.82 -2.66 -1.56
CA CYS A 230 -17.21 -3.92 -2.20
C CYS A 230 -17.79 -3.69 -3.60
N GLY A 231 -18.60 -2.63 -3.78
CA GLY A 231 -19.11 -2.23 -5.09
C GLY A 231 -17.98 -1.93 -6.07
N ARG A 232 -17.04 -1.05 -5.69
CA ARG A 232 -15.84 -0.74 -6.51
C ARG A 232 -15.02 -1.97 -6.85
N ARG A 233 -14.89 -2.93 -5.92
CA ARG A 233 -14.23 -4.21 -6.20
C ARG A 233 -14.98 -5.00 -7.28
N LYS A 234 -16.28 -5.24 -7.09
CA LYS A 234 -17.12 -5.96 -8.07
C LYS A 234 -17.06 -5.31 -9.46
N ASP A 235 -17.11 -3.98 -9.51
CA ASP A 235 -17.02 -3.23 -10.76
C ASP A 235 -15.64 -3.39 -11.42
N ALA A 236 -14.55 -3.35 -10.65
CA ALA A 236 -13.20 -3.57 -11.17
C ALA A 236 -13.01 -4.99 -11.75
N PHE A 237 -13.56 -6.04 -11.11
CA PHE A 237 -13.55 -7.40 -11.66
C PHE A 237 -14.37 -7.50 -12.96
N ARG A 238 -15.56 -6.89 -12.97
CA ARG A 238 -16.39 -6.82 -14.19
C ARG A 238 -15.67 -6.13 -15.34
N GLU A 239 -15.00 -5.02 -15.08
CA GLU A 239 -14.23 -4.27 -16.08
C GLU A 239 -13.02 -5.06 -16.59
N ALA A 240 -12.38 -5.85 -15.72
CA ALA A 240 -11.30 -6.75 -16.08
C ALA A 240 -11.76 -8.00 -16.83
N GLY A 241 -13.08 -8.28 -16.88
CA GLY A 241 -13.63 -9.46 -17.55
C GLY A 241 -13.42 -10.76 -16.78
N PHE A 242 -13.25 -10.69 -15.46
CA PHE A 242 -13.10 -11.84 -14.57
C PHE A 242 -14.24 -11.90 -13.55
N ASP A 243 -14.63 -13.11 -13.16
CA ASP A 243 -15.49 -13.30 -11.99
C ASP A 243 -14.73 -12.93 -10.71
N ASP A 244 -15.38 -12.21 -9.78
CA ASP A 244 -14.77 -11.90 -8.48
C ASP A 244 -14.77 -13.15 -7.58
N PRO A 245 -13.61 -13.73 -7.24
CA PRO A 245 -13.54 -14.95 -6.43
C PRO A 245 -13.75 -14.68 -4.93
N THR A 246 -14.01 -13.43 -4.54
CA THR A 246 -14.25 -13.09 -3.13
C THR A 246 -15.53 -13.71 -2.60
N GLN A 247 -15.40 -14.38 -1.45
CA GLN A 247 -16.54 -14.79 -0.66
C GLN A 247 -17.14 -13.59 0.08
N TYR A 248 -18.43 -13.35 -0.14
CA TYR A 248 -19.21 -12.31 0.52
C TYR A 248 -20.17 -12.92 1.55
N PHE A 249 -20.42 -12.23 2.67
CA PHE A 249 -21.41 -12.69 3.67
C PHE A 249 -22.84 -12.26 3.34
N SER A 250 -23.02 -11.18 2.57
CA SER A 250 -24.30 -10.85 1.94
C SER A 250 -24.11 -11.00 0.43
N PRO A 251 -24.87 -11.89 -0.24
CA PRO A 251 -24.76 -12.10 -1.68
C PRO A 251 -25.08 -10.83 -2.47
#